data_AF-A0A078A445-F1
#
_entry.id   AF-A0A078A445-F1
#
_cell.length_a   1.000
_cell.length_b   1.000
_cell.length_c   1.000
_cell.angle_alpha   90.00
_cell.angle_beta   90.00
_cell.angle_gamma   90.00
#
_symmetry.space_group_name_H-M   'P 1'
#
loop_
_entity.id
_entity.type
_entity.pdbx_description
1 polymer ?
#
loop_
_entity_poly.entity_id
_entity_poly.type
_entity_poly.pdbx_seq_one_letter_code
_entity_poly.pdbx_strand_id
1 'polypeptide(L)' 'MIRIFREISTFRLSHPNITKFYESYFTTEDDFVIVTELAEQNLLRFRENRDLTNAQIADIMIQPRQYFSI' A
#
# COMPACT_ATOMS: atom_id res chain seq x y z
N MET A 1 16.89 -8.49 6.70
CA MET A 1 17.71 -7.29 6.41
C MET A 1 17.42 -6.71 5.02
N ILE A 2 17.92 -7.25 3.91
CA ILE A 2 17.83 -6.61 2.56
C ILE A 2 16.39 -6.25 2.13
N ARG A 3 15.42 -7.13 2.39
CA ARG A 3 14.00 -6.86 2.03
C ARG A 3 13.41 -5.66 2.78
N ILE A 4 13.82 -5.44 4.04
CA ILE A 4 13.36 -4.32 4.86
C ILE A 4 13.93 -3.00 4.34
N PHE A 5 15.21 -2.97 3.98
CA PHE A 5 15.82 -1.79 3.35
C PHE A 5 15.18 -1.44 2.00
N ARG A 6 14.74 -2.45 1.23
CA ARG A 6 13.98 -2.22 0.00
C ARG A 6 12.60 -1.63 0.28
N GLU A 7 11.90 -2.12 1.30
CA GLU A 7 10.60 -1.59 1.74
C GLU A 7 10.70 -0.14 2.26
N ILE A 8 11.80 0.19 2.93
CA ILE A 8 12.14 1.55 3.36
C ILE A 8 12.45 2.43 2.13
N SER A 9 13.09 1.92 1.08
CA SER A 9 13.40 2.72 -0.12
C SER A 9 12.16 3.27 -0.83
N THR A 10 10.99 2.68 -0.56
CA THR A 10 9.66 3.15 -0.98
C THR A 10 9.30 4.54 -0.44
N PHE A 11 10.01 5.08 0.57
CA PHE A 11 9.85 6.47 1.06
C PHE A 11 9.91 7.52 -0.05
N ARG A 12 10.62 7.24 -1.14
CA ARG A 12 10.76 8.15 -2.28
C ARG A 12 9.61 8.05 -3.29
N LEU A 13 8.75 7.04 -3.18
CA LEU A 13 7.57 6.92 -4.03
C LEU A 13 6.46 7.81 -3.45
N SER A 14 6.10 8.85 -4.19
CA SER A 14 5.04 9.78 -3.83
C SER A 14 4.01 9.82 -4.96
N HIS A 15 2.97 8.99 -4.85
CA HIS A 15 1.89 8.90 -5.83
C HIS A 15 0.56 8.64 -5.11
N PRO A 16 -0.58 9.23 -5.56
CA PRO A 16 -1.88 9.07 -4.90
C PRO A 16 -2.37 7.62 -4.76
N ASN A 17 -1.92 6.71 -5.65
CA ASN A 17 -2.28 5.29 -5.64
C ASN A 17 -1.22 4.38 -4.97
N ILE A 18 -0.22 4.95 -4.29
CA ILE A 18 0.81 4.20 -3.55
C ILE A 18 0.67 4.57 -2.08
N THR A 19 0.67 3.54 -1.22
CA THR A 19 0.63 3.74 0.23
C THR A 19 1.70 4.71 0.70
N LYS A 20 1.24 5.85 1.24
CA LYS A 20 2.17 6.86 1.76
C LYS A 20 2.84 6.38 3.04
N PHE A 21 4.17 6.40 3.03
CA PHE A 21 4.97 6.25 4.23
C PHE A 21 5.18 7.60 4.92
N TYR A 22 5.06 7.63 6.25
CA TYR A 22 5.35 8.81 7.05
C TYR A 22 6.71 8.71 7.75
N GLU A 23 6.96 7.61 8.45
CA GLU A 23 8.21 7.41 9.19
C GLU A 23 8.46 5.92 9.50
N SER A 24 9.69 5.63 9.96
CA SER A 24 10.05 4.35 10.54
C SER A 24 11.09 4.53 11.65
N TYR A 25 10.99 3.75 12.72
CA TYR A 25 11.90 3.85 13.85
C TYR A 25 12.01 2.51 14.59
N PHE A 26 13.06 2.37 15.39
CA PHE A 26 13.19 1.25 16.32
C PHE A 26 12.58 1.63 17.67
N THR A 27 11.81 0.71 18.26
CA THR A 27 11.28 0.88 19.61
C THR A 27 12.35 0.58 20.64
N THR A 28 12.07 0.88 21.92
CA THR A 28 12.92 0.49 23.05
C THR A 28 12.95 -1.02 23.29
N GLU A 29 12.10 -1.78 22.61
CA GLU A 29 11.96 -3.23 22.69
C GLU A 29 12.63 -3.94 21.49
N ASP A 30 13.47 -3.21 20.74
CA ASP A 30 14.16 -3.66 19.52
C ASP A 30 13.22 -4.03 18.35
N ASP A 31 11.98 -3.57 18.37
CA ASP A 31 11.05 -3.73 17.24
C ASP A 31 11.24 -2.65 16.19
N PHE A 32 11.15 -3.05 14.91
CA PHE A 32 11.13 -2.10 13.80
C PHE A 32 9.70 -1.71 13.44
N VAL A 33 9.36 -0.44 13.67
CA VAL A 33 8.02 0.11 13.43
C VAL A 33 8.02 0.96 12.17
N ILE A 34 6.95 0.83 11.41
CA ILE A 34 6.65 1.59 10.20
C ILE A 34 5.31 2.29 10.38
N VAL A 35 5.25 3.58 10.10
CA VAL A 35 4.02 4.38 10.12
C VAL A 35 3.64 4.75 8.69
N THR A 36 2.45 4.34 8.26
CA THR A 36 1.88 4.62 6.94
C THR A 36 0.50 5.24 7.02
N GLU A 37 -0.03 5.69 5.89
CA GLU A 37 -1.45 6.03 5.79
C GLU A 37 -2.35 4.84 6.13
N LEU A 38 -3.49 5.15 6.74
CA LEU A 38 -4.51 4.19 7.08
C LEU A 38 -5.51 4.07 5.93
N ALA A 39 -5.62 2.89 5.34
CA ALA A 39 -6.69 2.56 4.40
C ALA A 39 -7.85 1.88 5.13
N GLU A 40 -9.08 2.15 4.70
CA GLU A 40 -10.29 1.56 5.30
C GLU A 40 -10.30 0.03 5.17
N GLN A 41 -9.88 -0.49 4.02
CA GLN A 41 -9.80 -1.92 3.75
C GLN A 41 -8.90 -2.27 2.57
N ASN A 42 -8.48 -3.53 2.49
CA ASN A 42 -7.75 -4.06 1.34
C ASN A 42 -8.68 -4.82 0.37
N LEU A 43 -8.19 -5.08 -0.84
CA LEU A 43 -8.95 -5.77 -1.90
C LEU A 43 -9.39 -7.18 -1.50
N LEU A 44 -8.58 -7.90 -0.70
CA LEU A 44 -8.92 -9.24 -0.24
C LEU A 44 -10.19 -9.20 0.64
N ARG A 45 -10.20 -8.34 1.66
CA ARG A 45 -11.36 -8.11 2.52
C ARG A 45 -12.54 -7.50 1.76
N PHE A 46 -12.29 -6.66 0.77
CA PHE A 46 -13.37 -6.09 -0.06
C PHE A 46 -14.12 -7.17 -0.84
N ARG A 47 -13.39 -8.12 -1.46
CA ARG A 47 -13.98 -9.25 -2.17
C ARG A 47 -14.72 -10.22 -1.24
N GLU A 48 -14.18 -10.50 -0.06
CA GLU A 48 -14.81 -11.44 0.88
C GLU A 48 -16.16 -10.97 1.40
N ASN A 49 -16.39 -9.65 1.43
CA ASN A 49 -17.61 -9.06 1.98
C ASN A 49 -18.67 -8.73 0.91
N ARG A 50 -18.35 -8.80 -0.39
CA ARG A 50 -19.24 -8.38 -1.47
C ARG A 50 -18.93 -9.07 -2.80
N ASP A 51 -19.97 -9.42 -3.55
CA ASP A 51 -19.82 -9.74 -4.97
C ASP A 51 -19.47 -8.46 -5.75
N LEU A 52 -18.42 -8.55 -6.56
CA LEU A 52 -17.90 -7.43 -7.33
C LEU A 52 -18.60 -7.33 -8.68
N THR A 53 -19.13 -6.16 -8.99
CA THR A 53 -19.65 -5.88 -10.32
C THR A 53 -18.51 -5.64 -11.31
N ASN A 54 -18.76 -5.90 -12.60
CA ASN A 54 -17.78 -5.63 -13.66
C ASN A 54 -17.32 -4.16 -13.70
N ALA A 55 -18.18 -3.21 -13.34
CA ALA A 55 -17.83 -1.80 -13.24
C ALA A 55 -16.80 -1.54 -12.14
N GLN A 56 -17.02 -2.08 -10.93
CA GLN A 56 -16.08 -1.97 -9.82
C GLN A 56 -14.74 -2.64 -10.13
N ILE A 57 -14.77 -3.78 -10.82
CA ILE A 57 -13.55 -4.45 -11.28
C ILE A 57 -12.79 -3.55 -12.26
N ALA A 58 -13.47 -2.94 -13.22
CA ALA A 58 -12.84 -2.03 -14.17
C ALA A 58 -12.19 -0.82 -13.46
N ASP A 59 -12.89 -0.22 -12.51
CA ASP A 59 -12.38 0.92 -11.73
C ASP A 59 -11.14 0.54 -10.89
N ILE A 60 -11.17 -0.63 -10.24
CA ILE A 60 -10.02 -1.16 -9.49
C ILE A 60 -8.84 -1.41 -10.45
N MET A 61 -9.08 -1.85 -11.68
CA MET A 61 -8.00 -2.17 -12.64
C MET A 61 -7.39 -0.93 -13.31
N ILE A 62 -8.06 0.21 -13.29
CA ILE A 62 -7.53 1.48 -13.82
C ILE A 62 -6.45 2.05 -12.89
N GLN A 63 -6.61 1.94 -11.57
CA GLN A 63 -5.71 2.56 -10.59
C GLN A 63 -4.27 2.00 -10.63
N PRO A 64 -4.04 0.66 -10.72
CA PRO A 64 -2.72 0.09 -10.92
C PRO A 64 -2.12 0.40 -12.30
N ARG A 65 -2.95 0.55 -13.34
CA ARG A 65 -2.45 0.80 -14.70
C ARG A 65 -1.77 2.17 -14.83
N GLN A 66 -2.26 3.18 -14.12
CA GLN A 66 -1.63 4.51 -14.08
C GLN A 66 -0.23 4.51 -13.42
N TYR A 67 0.08 3.48 -12.63
CA TYR A 67 1.37 3.32 -11.95
C TYR A 67 2.46 2.67 -12.83
N PHE A 68 2.10 1.76 -13.76
CA PHE A 68 3.08 1.01 -14.58
C PHE A 68 3.66 1.77 -15.79
N SER A 69 3.25 3.03 -15.99
CA SER A 69 3.75 3.92 -17.05
C SER A 69 4.89 4.85 -16.60
N ILE A 70 5.47 4.58 -15.42
CA ILE A 70 6.63 5.29 -14.84
C ILE A 70 7.86 4.38 -14.92
#